data_AF-A0A3E1IYU4-F1
#
_entry.id   AF-A0A3E1IYU4-F1
#
_cell.length_a   1.000
_cell.length_b   1.000
_cell.length_c   1.000
_cell.angle_alpha   90.00
_cell.angle_beta   90.00
_cell.angle_gamma   90.00
#
_symmetry.space_group_name_H-M   'P 1'
#
loop_
_entity.id
_entity.type
_entity.pdbx_description
1 polymer ?
#
loop_
_entity_poly.entity_id
_entity_poly.type
_entity_poly.pdbx_seq_one_letter_code
_entity_poly.pdbx_strand_id
1 'polypeptide(L)'
;MAVNILRKTALANEVTQDELAKHLGINRGTMSSRFRKRELKLTEFLQLSSLLGQNPSKILEQAEKQAALAGKEKSQPCLPG
;
A
#
# COMPACT_ATOMS: atom_id res chain seq x y z
N MET A 1 3.48 4.66 0.80
CA MET A 1 3.66 3.69 1.89
C MET A 1 2.41 2.83 2.08
N ALA A 2 1.26 3.42 2.42
CA ALA A 2 0.01 2.69 2.70
C ALA A 2 -0.45 1.72 1.59
N VAL A 3 -0.48 2.17 0.33
CA VAL A 3 -0.86 1.31 -0.82
C VAL A 3 0.05 0.09 -0.97
N ASN A 4 1.34 0.22 -0.59
CA ASN A 4 2.28 -0.90 -0.63
C ASN A 4 2.02 -1.90 0.50
N ILE A 5 1.59 -1.43 1.67
CA ILE A 5 1.19 -2.29 2.79
C ILE A 5 -0.02 -3.12 2.36
N LEU A 6 -1.07 -2.49 1.80
CA LEU A 6 -2.22 -3.22 1.25
C LEU A 6 -1.83 -4.28 0.23
N ARG A 7 -0.94 -3.94 -0.71
CA ARG A 7 -0.45 -4.90 -1.70
C ARG A 7 0.24 -6.10 -1.06
N LYS A 8 1.08 -5.88 -0.04
CA LYS A 8 1.77 -6.95 0.69
C LYS A 8 0.78 -7.80 1.48
N THR A 9 -0.20 -7.19 2.13
CA THR A 9 -1.25 -7.91 2.86
C THR A 9 -2.10 -8.76 1.94
N ALA A 10 -2.48 -8.24 0.77
CA ALA A 10 -3.18 -9.03 -0.24
C ALA A 10 -2.37 -10.27 -0.67
N LEU A 11 -1.07 -10.08 -0.92
CA LEU A 11 -0.18 -11.20 -1.26
C LEU A 11 -0.07 -12.24 -0.13
N ALA A 12 0.02 -11.78 1.13
CA ALA A 12 0.10 -12.65 2.30
C ALA A 12 -1.19 -13.45 2.54
N ASN A 13 -2.34 -12.88 2.15
CA ASN A 13 -3.65 -13.52 2.21
C ASN A 13 -4.00 -14.30 0.93
N GLU A 14 -3.04 -14.50 0.02
CA GLU A 14 -3.23 -15.17 -1.28
C GLU A 14 -4.31 -14.53 -2.18
N VAL A 15 -4.65 -13.26 -1.94
CA VAL A 15 -5.62 -12.51 -2.74
C VAL A 15 -4.95 -11.91 -3.96
N THR A 16 -5.44 -12.30 -5.14
CA THR A 16 -4.90 -11.88 -6.43
C THR A 16 -5.32 -10.46 -6.78
N GLN A 17 -4.54 -9.78 -7.63
CA GLN A 17 -4.92 -8.47 -8.15
C GLN A 17 -6.22 -8.50 -8.97
N ASP A 18 -6.56 -9.65 -9.56
CA ASP A 18 -7.80 -9.82 -10.30
C ASP A 18 -9.02 -9.79 -9.36
N GLU A 19 -8.94 -10.47 -8.22
CA GLU A 19 -9.99 -10.46 -7.19
C GLU A 19 -10.18 -9.07 -6.59
N LEU A 20 -9.07 -8.38 -6.25
CA LEU A 20 -9.15 -7.01 -5.76
C LEU A 20 -9.77 -6.07 -6.80
N ALA A 21 -9.44 -6.26 -8.09
CA ALA A 21 -10.00 -5.46 -9.17
C ALA A 21 -11.50 -5.71 -9.36
N LYS A 22 -11.91 -6.99 -9.35
CA LYS A 22 -13.32 -7.40 -9.38
C LYS A 22 -14.11 -6.79 -8.22
N HIS A 23 -13.56 -6.80 -7.01
CA HIS A 23 -14.22 -6.20 -5.84
C HIS A 23 -14.43 -4.70 -5.98
N LEU A 24 -13.52 -3.99 -6.66
CA LEU A 24 -13.65 -2.56 -6.95
C LEU A 24 -14.43 -2.24 -8.24
N GLY A 25 -14.90 -3.25 -8.98
CA GLY A 25 -15.58 -3.05 -10.26
C GLY A 25 -14.67 -2.46 -11.36
N ILE A 26 -13.36 -2.67 -11.26
CA ILE A 26 -12.37 -2.22 -12.25
C ILE A 26 -11.67 -3.40 -12.90
N ASN A 27 -10.96 -3.15 -14.00
CA ASN A 27 -10.13 -4.18 -14.61
C ASN A 27 -8.78 -4.36 -13.87
N ARG A 28 -8.20 -5.56 -14.01
CA ARG A 28 -6.90 -5.93 -13.41
C ARG A 28 -5.76 -4.99 -13.83
N GLY A 29 -5.76 -4.49 -15.07
CA GLY A 29 -4.75 -3.56 -15.57
C GLY A 29 -4.75 -2.23 -14.82
N THR A 30 -5.94 -1.68 -14.56
CA THR A 30 -6.14 -0.48 -13.75
C THR A 30 -5.65 -0.71 -12.33
N MET A 31 -6.00 -1.84 -11.70
CA MET A 31 -5.49 -2.18 -10.37
C MET A 31 -3.96 -2.27 -10.33
N SER A 32 -3.35 -2.93 -11.33
CA SER A 32 -1.90 -3.02 -11.46
C SER A 32 -1.26 -1.63 -11.60
N SER A 33 -1.85 -0.76 -12.42
CA SER A 33 -1.39 0.63 -12.57
C SER A 33 -1.52 1.41 -11.26
N ARG A 34 -2.61 1.25 -10.50
CA ARG A 34 -2.84 1.92 -9.21
C ARG A 34 -1.79 1.50 -8.19
N PHE A 35 -1.50 0.20 -8.08
CA PHE A 35 -0.44 -0.30 -7.21
C PHE A 35 0.95 0.19 -7.62
N ARG A 36 1.25 0.27 -8.92
CA ARG A 36 2.54 0.81 -9.41
C ARG A 36 2.68 2.30 -9.09
N LYS A 37 1.64 3.10 -9.37
CA LYS A 37 1.61 4.54 -9.07
C LYS A 37 1.51 4.85 -7.57
N ARG A 38 1.12 3.85 -6.76
CA ARG A 38 0.85 3.97 -5.32
C ARG A 38 -0.28 4.97 -5.02
N GLU A 39 -1.24 5.02 -5.92
CA GLU A 39 -2.40 5.93 -5.84
C GLU A 39 -3.67 5.09 -5.78
N LEU A 40 -4.47 5.32 -4.75
CA LEU A 40 -5.83 4.81 -4.60
C LEU A 40 -6.70 5.96 -4.13
N LYS A 41 -7.96 6.01 -4.57
CA LYS A 41 -8.95 6.88 -3.94
C LYS A 41 -9.15 6.42 -2.50
N LEU A 42 -9.54 7.34 -1.61
CA LEU A 42 -9.82 7.00 -0.22
C LEU A 42 -10.89 5.89 -0.10
N THR A 43 -11.95 5.96 -0.91
CA THR A 43 -13.00 4.93 -0.96
C THR A 43 -12.44 3.55 -1.35
N GLU A 44 -11.64 3.49 -2.42
CA GLU A 44 -10.97 2.26 -2.87
C GLU A 44 -10.06 1.70 -1.78
N PHE A 45 -9.31 2.57 -1.10
CA PHE A 45 -8.45 2.19 0.01
C PHE A 45 -9.24 1.58 1.18
N LEU A 46 -10.35 2.21 1.59
CA LEU A 46 -11.21 1.70 2.66
C LEU A 46 -11.84 0.35 2.28
N GLN A 47 -12.34 0.21 1.05
CA GLN A 47 -12.92 -1.05 0.56
C GLN A 47 -11.90 -2.18 0.56
N LEU A 48 -10.70 -1.95 0.02
CA LEU A 48 -9.64 -2.95 0.01
C LEU A 48 -9.15 -3.31 1.42
N SER A 49 -9.08 -2.32 2.32
CA SER A 49 -8.72 -2.57 3.72
C SER A 49 -9.75 -3.48 4.39
N SER A 50 -11.04 -3.19 4.18
CA SER A 50 -12.14 -4.01 4.70
C SER A 50 -12.12 -5.42 4.12
N LEU A 51 -11.92 -5.57 2.80
CA LEU A 51 -11.84 -6.86 2.12
C LEU A 51 -10.71 -7.74 2.70
N LEU A 52 -9.58 -7.12 3.03
CA LEU A 52 -8.41 -7.79 3.59
C LEU A 52 -8.47 -7.95 5.12
N GLY A 53 -9.58 -7.59 5.76
CA GLY A 53 -9.75 -7.68 7.21
C GLY A 53 -8.82 -6.75 8.01
N GLN A 54 -8.34 -5.67 7.39
CA GLN A 54 -7.40 -4.74 8.00
C GLN A 54 -8.08 -3.44 8.42
N ASN A 55 -7.67 -2.91 9.58
CA ASN A 55 -8.10 -1.60 10.01
C ASN A 55 -7.36 -0.51 9.19
N PRO A 56 -8.07 0.37 8.46
CA PRO A 56 -7.46 1.41 7.65
C PRO A 56 -6.51 2.33 8.44
N SER A 57 -6.91 2.70 9.66
CA SER A 57 -6.11 3.56 10.54
C SER A 57 -4.79 2.91 10.93
N LYS A 58 -4.77 1.58 11.12
CA LYS A 58 -3.54 0.83 11.42
C LYS A 58 -2.59 0.79 10.23
N ILE A 59 -3.12 0.64 9.01
CA ILE A 59 -2.33 0.69 7.79
C ILE A 59 -1.69 2.09 7.62
N LEU A 60 -2.44 3.16 7.91
CA LEU A 60 -1.93 4.53 7.86
C LEU A 60 -0.87 4.78 8.95
N GLU A 61 -1.10 4.37 10.19
CA GLU A 61 -0.13 4.46 11.29
C GLU A 61 1.20 3.77 10.92
N GLN A 62 1.13 2.57 10.35
CA GLN A 62 2.32 1.85 9.88
C GLN A 62 3.01 2.57 8.71
N ALA A 63 2.22 3.14 7.79
CA ALA A 63 2.75 3.90 6.67
C ALA A 63 3.49 5.16 7.12
N GLU A 64 2.98 5.87 8.13
CA GLU A 64 3.61 7.04 8.74
C GLU A 64 4.91 6.66 9.45
N LYS A 65 4.91 5.59 10.26
CA LYS A 65 6.13 5.08 10.91
C LYS A 65 7.21 4.73 9.89
N GLN A 66 6.85 4.05 8.80
CA GLN A 66 7.79 3.74 7.72
C GLN A 66 8.30 5.00 7.02
N ALA A 67 7.45 6.01 6.82
CA ALA A 67 7.86 7.26 6.19
C ALA A 67 8.85 8.04 7.07
N ALA A 68 8.60 8.06 8.38
CA ALA A 68 9.49 8.69 9.36
C ALA A 68 10.86 7.99 9.44
N LEU A 69 10.92 6.67 9.32
CA LEU A 69 12.16 5.89 9.29
C LEU A 69 12.96 6.15 8.02
N ALA A 70 12.31 6.16 6.85
CA ALA A 70 12.95 6.45 5.57
C ALA A 70 13.52 7.89 5.47
N GLY A 71 12.99 8.82 6.29
CA GLY A 71 13.54 10.17 6.42
C GLY A 71 14.84 10.25 7.21
N LYS A 72 15.12 9.28 8.11
CA LYS A 72 16.32 9.27 8.95
C LYS A 72 17.55 8.66 8.28
N GLU A 73 17.37 7.81 7.27
CA GLU A 73 18.47 7.20 6.50
C GLU A 73 19.17 8.18 5.52
N LYS A 74 18.57 9.33 5.19
CA LYS A 74 19.18 10.29 4.26
C LYS A 74 20.21 11.23 4.90
N SER A 75 20.47 11.09 6.20
CA SER A 75 21.35 11.97 6.97
C SER A 75 22.66 11.30 7.39
N GLN A 76 23.24 10.45 6.53
CA GLN A 76 24.63 10.02 6.72
C GLN A 76 25.50 10.81 5.73
N PRO A 77 26.27 11.82 6.19
CA PRO A 77 27.31 12.40 5.36
C PRO A 77 28.35 11.29 5.12
N CYS A 78 28.64 11.00 3.86
CA CYS A 78 29.85 10.26 3.50
C CYS A 78 31.04 11.07 4.03
N LEU A 79 31.78 10.53 5.00
CA LEU A 79 33.08 11.08 5.38
C LEU A 79 34.08 10.72 4.26
N PRO A 80 34.82 11.68 3.67
CA PRO A 80 35.96 11.36 2.81
C PRO A 80 37.08 10.74 3.66
N GLY A 81 37.80 9.79 3.05
CA GLY A 81 38.84 8.97 3.69
C GLY A 81 40.18 9.65 3.94
#